data_AF-A0A1S6XXE5-F1
#
_entry.id   AF-A0A1S6XXE5-F1
#
_cell.length_a   1.000
_cell.length_b   1.000
_cell.length_c   1.000
_cell.angle_alpha   90.00
_cell.angle_beta   90.00
_cell.angle_gamma   90.00
#
_symmetry.space_group_name_H-M   'P 1'
#
loop_
_entity.id
_entity.type
_entity.pdbx_description
1 polymer ?
#
loop_
_entity_poly.entity_id
_entity_poly.type
_entity_poly.pdbx_seq_one_letter_code
_entity_poly.pdbx_strand_id
1 'polypeptide(L)'
;GRFDKMNEMLTITVQSPTLDDLVKVIQKVQRQAEVDQESVRENQRKLKTIKEDLDTKQQDIISLKDNMNTTKQYVKNNNKDLDAKQQDIISLKDNMNTTEKDIIRIKEDVYTNQENILSITENIDTNKHNMSSLLENLTMVVANVSTAFLEVQNQIDEVNKLPQRYFVPPTSCRNVTSPKARVIVTLASGLKVMCDTKTDGGGWIIFQRRINGKVDFYR
;
A
#
# COMPACT_ATOMS: atom_id res chain seq x y z
N GLY A 1 -95.54 -3.72 22.37
CA GLY A 1 -95.05 -4.46 21.18
C GLY A 1 -94.61 -5.85 21.60
N ARG A 2 -95.34 -6.89 21.15
CA ARG A 2 -95.17 -8.36 21.34
C ARG A 2 -94.98 -8.91 22.78
N PHE A 3 -94.47 -8.17 23.75
CA PHE A 3 -94.42 -8.56 25.17
C PHE A 3 -95.75 -8.38 25.91
N ASP A 4 -96.63 -7.51 25.41
CA ASP A 4 -97.96 -7.28 26.02
C ASP A 4 -98.91 -8.48 25.90
N LYS A 5 -98.60 -9.46 25.04
CA LYS A 5 -99.41 -10.67 24.84
C LYS A 5 -99.14 -11.80 25.85
N MET A 6 -98.11 -11.68 26.69
CA MET A 6 -97.75 -12.76 27.63
C MET A 6 -98.54 -12.77 28.95
N ASN A 7 -99.39 -11.76 29.19
CA ASN A 7 -100.09 -11.59 30.47
C ASN A 7 -101.62 -11.47 30.36
N GLU A 8 -102.24 -11.87 29.24
CA GLU A 8 -103.69 -12.05 29.21
C GLU A 8 -104.06 -13.34 29.97
N MET A 9 -104.15 -13.23 31.30
CA MET A 9 -104.64 -14.30 32.15
C MET A 9 -106.11 -14.57 31.83
N LEU A 10 -106.42 -15.79 31.35
CA LEU A 10 -107.79 -16.21 31.08
C LEU A 10 -108.60 -16.21 32.38
N THR A 11 -109.41 -15.17 32.57
CA THR A 11 -110.28 -15.02 33.74
C THR A 11 -111.68 -15.49 33.38
N ILE A 12 -112.20 -16.47 34.12
CA ILE A 12 -113.53 -17.06 33.89
C ILE A 12 -114.32 -16.96 35.20
N THR A 13 -115.40 -16.18 35.19
CA THR A 13 -116.28 -15.98 36.35
C THR A 13 -117.64 -16.60 36.05
N VAL A 14 -118.15 -17.47 36.93
CA VAL A 14 -119.43 -18.16 36.75
C VAL A 14 -120.21 -18.17 38.06
N GLN A 15 -121.48 -17.76 38.02
CA GLN A 15 -122.39 -17.72 39.18
C GLN A 15 -123.64 -18.54 38.83
N SER A 16 -123.84 -19.67 39.52
CA SER A 16 -124.88 -20.70 39.23
C SER A 16 -124.83 -21.28 37.80
N PRO A 17 -123.73 -21.97 37.42
CA PRO A 17 -123.47 -22.38 36.04
C PRO A 17 -124.42 -23.48 35.53
N THR A 18 -124.81 -23.36 34.26
CA THR A 18 -125.50 -24.41 33.50
C THR A 18 -124.50 -25.30 32.75
N LEU A 19 -124.95 -26.44 32.22
CA LEU A 19 -124.10 -27.32 31.39
C LEU A 19 -123.52 -26.58 30.16
N ASP A 20 -124.28 -25.66 29.56
CA ASP A 20 -123.85 -24.85 28.40
C ASP A 20 -122.71 -23.88 28.77
N ASP A 21 -122.74 -23.30 29.97
CA ASP A 21 -121.67 -22.43 30.46
C ASP A 21 -120.35 -23.20 30.62
N LEU A 22 -120.42 -24.43 31.15
CA LEU A 22 -119.25 -25.30 31.27
C LEU A 22 -118.69 -25.72 29.90
N VAL A 23 -119.56 -26.01 28.92
CA VAL A 23 -119.13 -26.33 27.54
C VAL A 23 -118.40 -25.14 26.90
N LYS A 24 -118.92 -23.91 27.05
CA LYS A 24 -118.26 -22.69 26.55
C LYS A 24 -116.88 -22.46 27.21
N VAL A 25 -116.76 -22.74 28.50
CA VAL A 25 -115.48 -22.68 29.23
C VAL A 25 -114.49 -23.70 28.67
N ILE A 26 -114.89 -24.96 28.49
CA ILE A 26 -114.05 -26.01 27.92
C ILE A 26 -113.55 -25.61 26.52
N GLN A 27 -114.43 -25.09 25.66
CA GLN A 27 -114.04 -24.62 24.33
C GLN A 27 -113.03 -23.47 24.36
N LYS A 28 -113.17 -22.51 25.29
CA LYS A 28 -112.20 -21.41 25.46
C LYS A 28 -110.84 -21.93 25.96
N VAL A 29 -110.84 -22.82 26.95
CA VAL A 29 -109.62 -23.44 27.48
C VAL A 29 -108.91 -24.25 26.39
N GLN A 30 -109.65 -25.00 25.57
CA GLN A 30 -109.08 -25.79 24.48
C GLN A 30 -108.42 -24.90 23.41
N ARG A 31 -109.09 -23.81 23.00
CA ARG A 31 -108.49 -22.82 22.08
C ARG A 31 -107.23 -22.18 22.67
N GLN A 32 -107.24 -21.83 23.97
CA GLN A 32 -106.06 -21.27 24.62
C GLN A 32 -104.90 -22.29 24.66
N ALA A 33 -105.19 -23.55 24.98
CA ALA A 33 -104.18 -24.62 24.98
C ALA A 33 -103.56 -24.83 23.59
N GLU A 34 -104.35 -24.74 22.51
CA GLU A 34 -103.86 -24.78 21.13
C GLU A 34 -102.92 -23.60 20.82
N VAL A 35 -103.30 -22.38 21.24
CA VAL A 35 -102.48 -21.17 21.09
C VAL A 35 -101.16 -21.30 21.86
N ASP A 36 -101.21 -21.77 23.10
CA ASP A 36 -100.04 -21.97 23.96
C ASP A 36 -99.11 -23.05 23.36
N GLN A 37 -99.67 -24.13 22.83
CA GLN A 37 -98.89 -25.18 22.16
C GLN A 37 -98.14 -24.64 20.94
N GLU A 38 -98.76 -23.78 20.14
CA GLU A 38 -98.08 -23.16 18.99
C GLU A 38 -97.00 -22.17 19.43
N SER A 39 -97.26 -21.39 20.48
CA SER A 39 -96.24 -20.52 21.09
C SER A 39 -95.03 -21.31 21.58
N VAL A 40 -95.25 -22.46 22.23
CA VAL A 40 -94.17 -23.36 22.66
C VAL A 40 -93.40 -23.92 21.47
N ARG A 41 -94.08 -24.38 20.40
CA ARG A 41 -93.41 -24.84 19.18
C ARG A 41 -92.55 -23.75 18.56
N GLU A 42 -93.03 -22.51 18.53
CA GLU A 42 -92.29 -21.37 18.01
C GLU A 42 -91.05 -21.06 18.86
N ASN A 43 -91.17 -21.12 20.18
CA ASN A 43 -90.02 -20.93 21.07
C ASN A 43 -88.99 -22.07 20.93
N GLN A 44 -89.42 -23.31 20.71
CA GLN A 44 -88.51 -24.41 20.41
C GLN A 44 -87.73 -24.19 19.11
N ARG A 45 -88.37 -23.67 18.06
CA ARG A 45 -87.68 -23.29 16.81
C ARG A 45 -86.64 -22.20 17.06
N LYS A 46 -87.03 -21.12 17.76
CA LYS A 46 -86.10 -20.04 18.12
C LYS A 46 -84.92 -20.52 18.96
N LEU A 47 -85.16 -21.39 19.94
CA LEU A 47 -84.10 -21.97 20.76
C LEU A 47 -83.13 -22.83 19.93
N LYS A 48 -83.65 -23.58 18.95
CA LYS A 48 -82.81 -24.33 18.01
C LYS A 48 -81.90 -23.39 17.20
N THR A 49 -82.45 -22.32 16.65
CA THR A 49 -81.68 -21.32 15.89
C THR A 49 -80.64 -20.61 16.78
N ILE A 50 -81.00 -20.25 18.02
CA ILE A 50 -80.06 -19.64 18.98
C ILE A 50 -78.91 -20.61 19.29
N LYS A 51 -79.20 -21.90 19.45
CA LYS A 51 -78.17 -22.92 19.69
C LYS A 51 -77.22 -23.04 18.51
N GLU A 52 -77.75 -23.10 17.29
CA GLU A 52 -76.94 -23.15 16.07
C GLU A 52 -76.03 -21.90 15.96
N ASP A 53 -76.55 -20.70 16.21
CA ASP A 53 -75.75 -19.47 16.22
C ASP A 53 -74.66 -19.51 17.30
N LEU A 54 -74.97 -19.97 18.52
CA LEU A 54 -74.01 -20.12 19.60
C LEU A 54 -72.88 -21.11 19.24
N ASP A 55 -73.22 -22.23 18.62
CA ASP A 55 -72.24 -23.21 18.15
C ASP A 55 -71.31 -22.61 17.08
N THR A 56 -71.83 -21.81 16.14
CA THR A 56 -70.98 -21.11 15.16
C THR A 56 -70.07 -20.08 15.82
N LYS A 57 -70.58 -19.28 16.76
CA LYS A 57 -69.80 -18.28 17.50
C LYS A 57 -68.70 -18.93 18.34
N GLN A 58 -68.95 -20.12 18.88
CA GLN A 58 -67.93 -20.90 19.56
C GLN A 58 -66.78 -21.31 18.61
N GLN A 59 -67.10 -21.71 17.38
CA GLN A 59 -66.08 -22.03 16.37
C GLN A 59 -65.31 -20.78 15.92
N ASP A 60 -65.99 -19.64 15.74
CA ASP A 60 -65.35 -18.35 15.43
C ASP A 60 -64.32 -17.98 16.51
N ILE A 61 -64.67 -18.15 17.78
CA ILE A 61 -63.78 -17.89 18.93
C ILE A 61 -62.55 -18.81 18.92
N ILE A 62 -62.73 -20.10 18.60
CA ILE A 62 -61.62 -21.05 18.50
C ILE A 62 -60.66 -20.62 17.37
N SER A 63 -61.19 -20.32 16.18
CA SER A 63 -60.41 -19.85 15.04
C SER A 63 -59.65 -18.55 15.35
N LEU A 64 -60.29 -17.59 16.02
CA LEU A 64 -59.64 -16.35 16.46
C LEU A 64 -58.49 -16.62 17.43
N LYS A 65 -58.66 -17.56 18.36
CA LYS A 65 -57.60 -17.94 19.31
C LYS A 65 -56.38 -18.52 18.61
N ASP A 66 -56.58 -19.35 17.59
CA ASP A 66 -55.49 -19.94 16.81
C ASP A 66 -54.75 -18.89 15.97
N ASN A 67 -55.49 -17.97 15.35
CA ASN A 67 -54.92 -16.84 14.62
C ASN A 67 -54.11 -15.91 15.55
N MET A 68 -54.61 -15.66 16.76
CA MET A 68 -53.89 -14.88 17.78
C MET A 68 -52.59 -15.57 18.20
N ASN A 69 -52.62 -16.89 18.43
CA ASN A 69 -51.42 -17.65 18.75
C ASN A 69 -50.39 -17.61 17.62
N THR A 70 -50.85 -17.74 16.37
CA THR A 70 -50.00 -17.66 15.18
C THR A 70 -49.35 -16.28 15.06
N THR A 71 -50.13 -15.22 15.22
CA THR A 71 -49.64 -13.83 15.21
C THR A 71 -48.60 -13.59 16.31
N LYS A 72 -48.84 -14.12 17.52
CA LYS A 72 -47.90 -14.04 18.63
C LYS A 72 -46.55 -14.69 18.30
N GLN A 73 -46.54 -15.82 17.58
CA GLN A 73 -45.28 -16.45 17.15
C GLN A 73 -44.57 -15.64 16.07
N TYR A 74 -45.29 -15.07 15.11
CA TYR A 74 -44.69 -14.18 14.10
C TYR A 74 -44.03 -12.97 14.76
N VAL A 75 -44.70 -12.30 15.70
CA VAL A 75 -44.12 -11.18 16.45
C VAL A 75 -42.86 -11.61 17.21
N LYS A 76 -42.87 -12.79 17.85
CA LYS A 76 -41.69 -13.32 18.54
C LYS A 76 -40.51 -13.56 17.60
N ASN A 77 -40.76 -14.07 16.39
CA ASN A 77 -39.71 -14.31 15.40
C ASN A 77 -39.18 -12.99 14.82
N ASN A 78 -40.05 -12.02 14.54
CA ASN A 78 -39.65 -10.70 14.07
C ASN A 78 -38.77 -9.98 15.10
N ASN A 79 -39.08 -10.11 16.40
CA ASN A 79 -38.21 -9.54 17.44
C ASN A 79 -36.82 -10.17 17.44
N LYS A 80 -36.70 -11.48 17.24
CA LYS A 80 -35.38 -12.14 17.13
C LYS A 80 -34.60 -11.65 15.90
N ASP A 81 -35.27 -11.45 14.77
CA ASP A 81 -34.63 -10.91 13.56
C ASP A 81 -34.19 -9.45 13.78
N LEU A 82 -35.02 -8.63 14.45
CA LEU A 82 -34.65 -7.27 14.84
C LEU A 82 -33.44 -7.25 15.78
N ASP A 83 -33.39 -8.14 16.77
CA ASP A 83 -32.25 -8.26 17.69
C ASP A 83 -30.96 -8.64 16.93
N ALA A 84 -31.05 -9.58 15.98
CA ALA A 84 -29.92 -9.97 15.14
C ALA A 84 -29.42 -8.80 14.28
N LYS A 85 -30.34 -8.09 13.61
CA LYS A 85 -30.00 -6.89 12.82
C LYS A 85 -29.38 -5.79 13.69
N GLN A 86 -29.81 -5.65 14.93
CA GLN A 86 -29.21 -4.70 15.86
C GLN A 86 -27.74 -5.06 16.18
N GLN A 87 -27.42 -6.35 16.32
CA GLN A 87 -26.02 -6.79 16.50
C GLN A 87 -25.17 -6.59 15.24
N ASP A 88 -25.73 -6.82 14.06
CA ASP A 88 -25.05 -6.55 12.79
C ASP A 88 -24.70 -5.05 12.65
N ILE A 89 -25.64 -4.17 13.01
CA ILE A 89 -25.42 -2.71 13.02
C ILE A 89 -24.30 -2.31 13.99
N ILE A 90 -24.25 -2.92 15.18
CA ILE A 90 -23.17 -2.67 16.15
C ILE A 90 -21.82 -3.10 15.57
N SER A 91 -21.75 -4.30 14.98
CA SER A 91 -20.52 -4.83 14.37
C SER A 91 -20.03 -3.96 13.20
N LEU A 92 -20.96 -3.48 12.35
CA LEU A 92 -20.64 -2.56 11.27
C LEU A 92 -20.08 -1.24 11.80
N LYS A 93 -20.63 -0.70 12.89
CA LYS A 93 -20.15 0.52 13.53
C LYS A 93 -18.71 0.36 14.03
N ASP A 94 -18.38 -0.78 14.63
CA ASP A 94 -17.03 -1.05 15.12
C ASP A 94 -16.01 -1.21 13.98
N ASN A 95 -16.41 -1.87 12.88
CA ASN A 95 -15.59 -1.96 11.67
C ASN A 95 -15.35 -0.59 11.05
N MET A 96 -16.36 0.29 11.01
CA MET A 96 -16.22 1.66 10.52
C MET A 96 -15.24 2.46 11.38
N ASN A 97 -15.36 2.39 12.71
CA ASN A 97 -14.43 3.05 13.63
C ASN A 97 -12.98 2.54 13.46
N THR A 98 -12.80 1.25 13.18
CA THR A 98 -11.48 0.66 12.91
C THR A 98 -10.91 1.19 11.60
N THR A 99 -11.72 1.18 10.55
CA THR A 99 -11.36 1.71 9.23
C THR A 99 -10.97 3.19 9.30
N GLU A 100 -11.70 3.99 10.08
CA GLU A 100 -11.39 5.40 10.30
C GLU A 100 -10.00 5.59 10.93
N LYS A 101 -9.65 4.78 11.95
CA LYS A 101 -8.32 4.81 12.56
C LYS A 101 -7.21 4.40 11.59
N ASP A 102 -7.48 3.41 10.73
CA ASP A 102 -6.53 2.96 9.72
C ASP A 102 -6.28 4.06 8.68
N ILE A 103 -7.32 4.77 8.25
CA ILE A 103 -7.21 5.93 7.35
C ILE A 103 -6.35 7.03 7.98
N ILE A 104 -6.53 7.33 9.27
CA ILE A 104 -5.71 8.32 9.98
C ILE A 104 -4.23 7.91 9.97
N ARG A 105 -3.91 6.65 10.29
CA ARG A 105 -2.54 6.14 10.29
C ARG A 105 -1.89 6.21 8.90
N ILE A 106 -2.61 5.78 7.86
CA ILE A 106 -2.13 5.88 6.47
C ILE A 106 -1.85 7.34 6.10
N LYS A 107 -2.69 8.28 6.55
CA LYS A 107 -2.49 9.71 6.29
C LYS A 107 -1.19 10.22 6.93
N GLU A 108 -0.90 9.81 8.16
CA GLU A 108 0.36 10.14 8.86
C GLU A 108 1.60 9.56 8.15
N ASP A 109 1.52 8.30 7.71
CA ASP A 109 2.60 7.66 6.95
C ASP A 109 2.85 8.37 5.61
N VAL A 110 1.78 8.81 4.93
CA VAL A 110 1.89 9.58 3.68
C VAL A 110 2.58 10.92 3.92
N TYR A 111 2.23 11.67 4.96
CA TYR A 111 2.92 12.92 5.29
C TYR A 111 4.41 12.70 5.60
N THR A 112 4.72 11.66 6.38
CA THR A 112 6.11 11.30 6.69
C THR A 112 6.90 10.96 5.41
N ASN A 113 6.28 10.21 4.49
CA ASN A 113 6.89 9.89 3.21
C ASN A 113 7.07 11.12 2.31
N GLN A 114 6.16 12.10 2.36
CA GLN A 114 6.33 13.37 1.64
C GLN A 114 7.57 14.13 2.12
N GLU A 115 7.77 14.24 3.44
CA GLU A 115 8.97 14.87 4.03
C GLU A 115 10.25 14.13 3.65
N ASN A 116 10.24 12.80 3.69
CA ASN A 116 11.39 11.99 3.27
C ASN A 116 11.73 12.21 1.78
N ILE A 117 10.72 12.28 0.90
CA ILE A 117 10.91 12.56 -0.53
C ILE A 117 11.49 13.96 -0.76
N LEU A 118 11.04 14.96 0.00
CA LEU A 118 11.61 16.32 -0.07
C LEU A 118 13.10 16.30 0.29
N SER A 119 13.47 15.68 1.40
CA SER A 119 14.88 15.56 1.82
C SER A 119 15.75 14.82 0.79
N ILE A 120 15.23 13.74 0.20
CA ILE A 120 15.94 13.01 -0.87
C ILE A 120 16.14 13.91 -2.10
N THR A 121 15.10 14.67 -2.49
CA THR A 121 15.19 15.61 -3.61
C THR A 121 16.29 16.65 -3.39
N GLU A 122 16.36 17.26 -2.20
CA GLU A 122 17.40 18.23 -1.84
C GLU A 122 18.81 17.63 -1.90
N ASN A 123 18.97 16.40 -1.40
CA ASN A 123 20.24 15.69 -1.47
C ASN A 123 20.66 15.37 -2.93
N ILE A 124 19.72 15.00 -3.78
CA ILE A 124 19.97 14.76 -5.21
C ILE A 124 20.41 16.05 -5.90
N ASP A 125 19.74 17.17 -5.63
CA ASP A 125 20.09 18.47 -6.21
C ASP A 125 21.48 18.93 -5.75
N THR A 126 21.81 18.73 -4.47
CA THR A 126 23.15 18.99 -3.93
C THR A 126 24.20 18.15 -4.63
N ASN A 127 23.95 16.85 -4.79
CA ASN A 127 24.87 15.94 -5.48
C ASN A 127 25.03 16.29 -6.96
N LYS A 128 23.95 16.71 -7.62
CA LYS A 128 23.99 17.19 -9.00
C LYS A 128 24.88 18.42 -9.13
N HIS A 129 24.77 19.37 -8.21
CA HIS A 129 25.64 20.55 -8.18
C HIS A 129 27.11 20.18 -7.96
N ASN A 130 27.39 19.29 -7.00
CA ASN A 130 28.73 18.78 -6.74
C ASN A 130 29.34 18.09 -7.97
N MET A 131 28.55 17.28 -8.70
CA MET A 131 29.00 16.64 -9.94
C MET A 131 29.31 17.65 -11.04
N SER A 132 28.50 18.71 -11.20
CA SER A 132 28.80 19.79 -12.15
C SER A 132 30.11 20.49 -11.81
N SER A 133 30.35 20.81 -10.53
CA SER A 133 31.60 21.42 -10.09
C SER A 133 32.80 20.51 -10.34
N LEU A 134 32.67 19.20 -10.08
CA LEU A 134 33.72 18.22 -10.39
C LEU A 134 34.02 18.17 -11.90
N LEU A 135 33.00 18.23 -12.75
CA LEU A 135 33.15 18.23 -14.20
C LEU A 135 33.92 19.49 -14.68
N GLU A 136 33.60 20.65 -14.12
CA GLU A 136 34.30 21.90 -14.41
C GLU A 136 35.78 21.82 -13.98
N ASN A 137 36.04 21.31 -12.78
CA ASN A 137 37.40 21.12 -12.28
C ASN A 137 38.21 20.15 -13.16
N LEU A 138 37.62 19.02 -13.56
CA LEU A 138 38.25 18.06 -14.46
C LEU A 138 38.54 18.69 -15.84
N THR A 139 37.62 19.49 -16.36
CA THR A 139 37.81 20.22 -17.63
C THR A 139 39.01 21.16 -17.54
N MET A 140 39.14 21.88 -16.42
CA MET A 140 40.28 22.76 -16.17
C MET A 140 41.60 21.99 -16.06
N VAL A 141 41.62 20.86 -15.35
CA VAL A 141 42.81 20.00 -15.24
C VAL A 141 43.21 19.46 -16.61
N VAL A 142 42.26 18.99 -17.42
CA VAL A 142 42.53 18.51 -18.79
C VAL A 142 43.10 19.63 -19.66
N ALA A 143 42.58 20.85 -19.56
CA ALA A 143 43.12 22.00 -20.27
C ALA A 143 44.57 22.30 -19.85
N ASN A 144 44.84 22.37 -18.54
CA ASN A 144 46.18 22.63 -18.00
C ASN A 144 47.19 21.55 -18.43
N VAL A 145 46.80 20.27 -18.37
CA VAL A 145 47.64 19.15 -18.83
C VAL A 145 47.89 19.22 -20.33
N SER A 146 46.87 19.56 -21.12
CA SER A 146 47.02 19.74 -22.57
C SER A 146 48.02 20.86 -22.90
N THR A 147 47.94 21.99 -22.18
CA THR A 147 48.90 23.10 -22.32
C THR A 147 50.32 22.67 -21.94
N ALA A 148 50.50 21.99 -20.81
CA ALA A 148 51.81 21.50 -20.38
C ALA A 148 52.40 20.49 -21.38
N PHE A 149 51.57 19.63 -21.97
CA PHE A 149 52.01 18.69 -23.00
C PHE A 149 52.52 19.41 -24.27
N LEU A 150 51.83 20.45 -24.73
CA LEU A 150 52.29 21.28 -25.86
C LEU A 150 53.63 21.95 -25.58
N GLU A 151 53.84 22.44 -24.36
CA GLU A 151 55.12 23.03 -23.96
C GLU A 151 56.27 22.02 -23.99
N VAL A 152 56.05 20.80 -23.49
CA VAL A 152 57.03 19.71 -23.55
C VAL A 152 57.33 19.30 -24.99
N GLN A 153 56.31 19.19 -25.85
CA GLN A 153 56.51 18.90 -27.28
C GLN A 153 57.38 19.96 -27.96
N ASN A 154 57.11 21.24 -27.71
CA ASN A 154 57.93 22.33 -28.22
C ASN A 154 59.39 22.22 -27.75
N GLN A 155 59.63 21.88 -26.48
CA GLN A 155 60.98 21.66 -25.97
C GLN A 155 61.68 20.47 -26.66
N ILE A 156 60.96 19.37 -26.90
CA ILE A 156 61.49 18.20 -27.62
C ILE A 156 61.87 18.58 -29.05
N ASP A 157 61.04 19.36 -29.73
CA ASP A 157 61.32 19.84 -31.10
C ASP A 157 62.59 20.71 -31.15
N GLU A 158 62.81 21.58 -30.15
CA GLU A 158 64.05 22.34 -30.04
C GLU A 158 65.28 21.45 -29.81
N VAL A 159 65.18 20.41 -28.97
CA VAL A 159 66.26 19.43 -28.78
C VAL A 159 66.56 18.68 -30.09
N ASN A 160 65.54 18.30 -30.85
CA ASN A 160 65.70 17.57 -32.11
C ASN A 160 66.36 18.43 -33.22
N LYS A 161 66.27 19.76 -33.15
CA LYS A 161 66.99 20.68 -34.05
C LYS A 161 68.48 20.77 -33.75
N LEU A 162 68.94 20.33 -32.57
CA LEU A 162 70.37 20.33 -32.25
C LEU A 162 71.09 19.33 -33.16
N PRO A 163 72.22 19.71 -33.77
CA PRO A 163 72.99 18.77 -34.57
C PRO A 163 73.43 17.61 -33.69
N GLN A 164 73.03 16.39 -34.07
CA GLN A 164 73.55 15.15 -33.49
C GLN A 164 75.08 15.22 -33.55
N ARG A 165 75.74 15.50 -32.41
CA ARG A 165 77.18 15.31 -32.29
C ARG A 165 77.41 13.81 -32.30
N TYR A 166 77.47 13.23 -33.49
CA TYR A 166 78.08 11.93 -33.69
C TYR A 166 79.46 12.04 -33.06
N PHE A 167 79.69 11.32 -31.96
CA PHE A 167 81.00 11.21 -31.36
C PHE A 167 81.87 10.49 -32.38
N VAL A 168 82.55 11.26 -33.23
CA VAL A 168 83.55 10.73 -34.15
C VAL A 168 84.76 10.41 -33.29
N PRO A 169 85.10 9.13 -33.06
CA PRO A 169 86.25 8.79 -32.25
C PRO A 169 87.50 9.38 -32.91
N PRO A 170 88.42 9.99 -32.15
CA PRO A 170 89.60 10.61 -32.72
C PRO A 170 90.47 9.55 -33.41
N THR A 171 91.05 9.85 -34.57
CA THR A 171 91.97 8.92 -35.26
C THR A 171 93.33 8.84 -34.57
N SER A 172 93.70 9.85 -33.77
CA SER A 172 94.93 9.89 -32.98
C SER A 172 94.79 10.80 -31.75
N CYS A 173 95.79 10.83 -30.87
CA CYS A 173 95.81 11.76 -29.73
C CYS A 173 95.98 13.23 -30.12
N ARG A 174 96.36 13.55 -31.37
CA ARG A 174 96.78 14.89 -31.80
C ARG A 174 95.77 15.99 -31.49
N ASN A 175 94.49 15.70 -31.67
CA ASN A 175 93.39 16.65 -31.48
C ASN A 175 92.54 16.31 -30.25
N VAL A 176 93.07 15.49 -29.32
CA VAL A 176 92.36 15.12 -28.11
C VAL A 176 92.52 16.23 -27.09
N THR A 177 91.42 16.94 -26.82
CA THR A 177 91.37 17.97 -25.77
C THR A 177 90.77 17.37 -24.51
N SER A 178 91.46 17.51 -23.38
CA SER A 178 90.96 17.07 -22.08
C SER A 178 91.41 18.02 -20.98
N PRO A 179 90.57 18.30 -19.96
CA PRO A 179 91.01 19.06 -18.79
C PRO A 179 92.13 18.35 -18.00
N LYS A 180 92.22 17.02 -18.11
CA LYS A 180 93.28 16.20 -17.51
C LYS A 180 94.51 16.21 -18.40
N ALA A 181 95.71 16.22 -17.80
CA ALA A 181 96.98 16.14 -18.52
C ALA A 181 97.13 14.83 -19.32
N ARG A 182 96.53 13.76 -18.82
CA ARG A 182 96.51 12.44 -19.47
C ARG A 182 95.11 11.86 -19.45
N VAL A 183 94.63 11.41 -20.60
CA VAL A 183 93.29 10.88 -20.78
C VAL A 183 93.33 9.60 -21.60
N ILE A 184 92.52 8.61 -21.24
CA ILE A 184 92.36 7.42 -22.05
C ILE A 184 91.22 7.64 -23.04
N VAL A 185 91.50 7.48 -24.33
CA VAL A 185 90.49 7.57 -25.40
C VAL A 185 90.47 6.29 -26.23
N THR A 186 89.32 6.01 -26.83
CA THR A 186 89.19 4.98 -27.87
C THR A 186 89.33 5.65 -29.23
N LEU A 187 90.32 5.24 -30.01
CA LEU A 187 90.54 5.78 -31.34
C LEU A 187 89.51 5.23 -32.34
N ALA A 188 89.40 5.85 -33.52
CA ALA A 188 88.58 5.32 -34.62
C ALA A 188 88.94 3.88 -35.03
N SER A 189 90.18 3.45 -34.75
CA SER A 189 90.63 2.06 -34.93
C SER A 189 90.10 1.08 -33.88
N GLY A 190 89.37 1.56 -32.87
CA GLY A 190 88.96 0.77 -31.70
C GLY A 190 90.04 0.61 -30.62
N LEU A 191 91.27 1.08 -30.87
CA LEU A 191 92.36 0.97 -29.91
C LEU A 191 92.19 1.95 -28.74
N LYS A 192 92.28 1.44 -27.51
CA LYS A 192 92.26 2.25 -26.29
C LYS A 192 93.67 2.72 -25.94
N VAL A 193 93.92 4.02 -26.02
CA VAL A 193 95.25 4.63 -25.82
C VAL A 193 95.22 5.70 -24.73
N MET A 194 96.34 5.91 -24.05
CA MET A 194 96.52 7.06 -23.15
C MET A 194 97.14 8.23 -23.94
N CYS A 195 96.40 9.32 -24.05
CA CYS A 195 96.85 10.56 -24.67
C CYS A 195 97.39 11.53 -23.63
N ASP A 196 98.56 12.12 -23.88
CA ASP A 196 99.01 13.35 -23.20
C ASP A 196 98.47 14.58 -23.94
N THR A 197 97.80 15.47 -23.22
CA THR A 197 97.13 16.65 -23.80
C THR A 197 97.80 17.96 -23.42
N LYS A 198 98.87 17.93 -22.60
CA LYS A 198 99.51 19.15 -22.07
C LYS A 198 101.00 19.24 -22.37
N THR A 199 101.73 18.13 -22.31
CA THR A 199 103.19 18.13 -22.47
C THR A 199 103.55 18.49 -23.91
N ASP A 200 104.44 19.47 -24.11
CA ASP A 200 104.93 19.94 -25.41
C ASP A 200 103.83 20.20 -26.45
N GLY A 201 102.77 20.89 -26.04
CA GLY A 201 101.62 21.20 -26.90
C GLY A 201 100.58 20.08 -26.99
N GLY A 202 100.79 18.96 -26.28
CA GLY A 202 99.87 17.82 -26.26
C GLY A 202 99.86 17.03 -27.57
N GLY A 203 98.98 16.04 -27.64
CA GLY A 203 98.78 15.25 -28.87
C GLY A 203 99.47 13.89 -28.90
N TRP A 204 100.09 13.49 -27.79
CA TRP A 204 101.00 12.34 -27.74
C TRP A 204 100.31 11.06 -27.28
N ILE A 205 100.55 9.94 -27.98
CA ILE A 205 100.23 8.62 -27.43
C ILE A 205 101.36 8.22 -26.48
N ILE A 206 101.01 7.95 -25.23
CA ILE A 206 101.97 7.51 -24.22
C ILE A 206 102.09 5.99 -24.29
N PHE A 207 103.31 5.51 -24.60
CA PHE A 207 103.69 4.12 -24.41
C PHE A 207 104.52 3.99 -23.13
N GLN A 208 103.96 3.34 -22.11
CA GLN A 208 104.73 3.01 -20.91
C GLN A 208 105.49 1.71 -21.14
N ARG A 209 106.82 1.79 -21.31
CA ARG A 209 107.69 0.61 -21.45
C ARG A 209 108.46 0.41 -20.14
N ARG A 210 107.93 -0.41 -19.21
CA ARG A 210 108.69 -0.87 -18.05
C ARG A 210 109.22 -2.27 -18.36
N ILE A 211 110.52 -2.39 -18.58
CA ILE A 211 111.16 -3.71 -18.78
C ILE A 211 111.87 -4.17 -17.51
N ASN A 212 112.45 -3.28 -16.69
CA ASN A 212 113.20 -3.67 -15.47
C ASN A 212 113.84 -2.49 -14.68
N GLY A 213 113.47 -1.23 -14.90
CA GLY A 213 114.03 -0.09 -14.13
C GLY A 213 115.53 0.17 -14.29
N LYS A 214 116.17 -0.42 -15.31
CA LYS A 214 117.64 -0.49 -15.45
C LYS A 214 118.27 0.59 -16.36
N VAL A 215 117.51 1.59 -16.80
CA VAL A 215 118.01 2.62 -17.74
C VAL A 215 117.62 4.01 -17.22
N ASP A 216 118.62 4.89 -17.08
CA ASP A 216 118.45 6.30 -16.75
C ASP A 216 118.03 7.08 -18.02
N PHE A 217 117.04 7.96 -17.87
CA PHE A 217 116.36 8.67 -18.97
C PHE A 217 116.94 10.06 -19.27
N TYR A 218 117.95 10.51 -18.51
CA TYR A 218 118.66 11.75 -18.78
C TYR A 218 119.98 11.46 -19.50
N ARG A 219 119.95 11.58 -20.83
CA ARG A 219 121.13 11.70 -21.68
C ARG A 219 121.17 13.08 -22.30
#